data_AF-H8N2G3-F1
#
_entry.id   AF-H8N2G3-F1
#
_cell.length_a   1.000
_cell.length_b   1.000
_cell.length_c   1.000
_cell.angle_alpha   90.00
_cell.angle_beta   90.00
_cell.angle_gamma   90.00
#
_symmetry.space_group_name_H-M   'P 1'
#
loop_
_entity.id
_entity.type
_entity.pdbx_description
1 polymer ?
#
loop_
_entity_poly.entity_id
_entity_poly.type
_entity_poly.pdbx_seq_one_letter_code
_entity_poly.pdbx_strand_id
1 'polypeptide(L)' 'MTLIEPIMLVGAAIGGVTGAVWGFGSGIGWAAAGLFGGLVLGPLVLMLLLLVIAMLMTLFTKGPRAMLRELRGPPSTKP' A
#
# COMPACT_ATOMS: atom_id res chain seq x y z
N MET A 1 -20.10 12.42 11.67
CA MET A 1 -19.58 11.43 10.72
C MET A 1 -18.10 11.27 10.98
N THR A 2 -17.73 10.21 11.70
CA THR A 2 -16.33 9.95 12.06
C THR A 2 -15.63 9.29 10.87
N LEU A 3 -14.33 9.58 10.66
CA LEU A 3 -13.52 9.07 9.54
C LEU A 3 -13.53 7.53 9.39
N ILE A 4 -13.99 6.81 10.43
CA ILE A 4 -14.20 5.36 10.47
C ILE A 4 -15.31 4.86 9.52
N GLU A 5 -16.40 5.61 9.37
CA GLU A 5 -17.54 5.23 8.53
C GLU A 5 -17.15 5.05 7.04
N PRO A 6 -16.44 6.01 6.40
CA PRO A 6 -16.03 5.83 5.01
C PRO A 6 -15.00 4.72 4.82
N ILE A 7 -14.10 4.49 5.78
CA ILE A 7 -13.08 3.43 5.70
C ILE A 7 -13.74 2.04 5.72
N MET A 8 -14.73 1.84 6.60
CA MET A 8 -15.47 0.57 6.65
C MET A 8 -16.28 0.32 5.37
N LEU A 9 -16.91 1.36 4.82
CA LEU A 9 -17.65 1.26 3.56
C LEU A 9 -16.75 0.88 2.38
N VAL A 10 -15.57 1.48 2.28
CA VAL A 10 -14.61 1.17 1.22
C VAL A 10 -14.08 -0.26 1.35
N GLY A 11 -13.75 -0.72 2.56
CA GLY A 11 -13.31 -2.10 2.80
C GLY A 11 -14.38 -3.14 2.45
N ALA A 12 -15.63 -2.88 2.84
CA ALA A 12 -16.76 -3.74 2.52
C ALA A 12 -17.08 -3.78 1.01
N ALA A 13 -17.00 -2.64 0.33
CA ALA A 13 -17.20 -2.55 -1.11
C ALA A 13 -16.13 -3.33 -1.88
N ILE A 14 -14.86 -3.16 -1.53
CA ILE A 14 -13.75 -3.88 -2.19
C ILE A 14 -13.87 -5.39 -1.93
N GLY A 15 -14.08 -5.82 -0.68
CA GLY A 15 -14.27 -7.23 -0.34
C GLY A 15 -15.47 -7.88 -1.04
N GLY A 16 -16.59 -7.15 -1.13
CA GLY A 16 -17.78 -7.59 -1.84
C GLY A 16 -17.56 -7.74 -3.35
N VAL A 17 -16.89 -6.78 -3.98
CA VAL A 17 -16.55 -6.84 -5.42
C VAL A 17 -15.60 -8.00 -5.70
N THR A 18 -14.55 -8.17 -4.90
CA THR A 18 -13.61 -9.30 -5.05
C THR A 18 -14.31 -10.65 -4.89
N GLY A 19 -15.21 -10.78 -3.91
CA GLY A 19 -16.02 -11.99 -3.70
C GLY A 19 -16.99 -12.28 -4.85
N ALA A 20 -17.60 -11.23 -5.42
CA ALA A 20 -18.51 -11.34 -6.55
C ALA A 20 -17.77 -11.75 -7.84
N VAL A 21 -16.57 -11.20 -8.09
CA VAL A 21 -15.74 -11.54 -9.26
C VAL A 21 -15.25 -12.99 -9.19
N TRP A 22 -14.95 -13.51 -8.00
CA TRP A 22 -14.49 -14.89 -7.83
C TRP A 22 -15.60 -15.96 -7.84
N GLY A 23 -16.87 -15.56 -8.07
CA GLY A 23 -17.98 -16.49 -8.28
C GLY A 23 -18.51 -17.19 -7.02
N PHE A 24 -18.12 -16.75 -5.83
CA PHE A 24 -18.64 -17.31 -4.57
C PHE A 24 -19.96 -16.63 -4.18
N GLY A 25 -21.03 -17.41 -4.07
CA GLY A 25 -22.36 -16.96 -3.61
C GLY A 25 -22.43 -16.45 -2.16
N SER A 26 -21.30 -16.32 -1.47
CA SER A 26 -21.19 -15.85 -0.07
C SER A 26 -20.46 -14.50 0.01
N GLY A 27 -21.01 -13.47 -0.64
CA GLY A 27 -20.46 -12.10 -0.64
C GLY A 27 -20.17 -11.52 0.75
N ILE A 28 -20.87 -11.98 1.79
CA ILE A 28 -20.67 -11.56 3.20
C ILE A 28 -19.33 -12.08 3.75
N GLY A 29 -18.94 -13.32 3.43
CA GLY A 29 -17.67 -13.90 3.89
C GLY A 29 -16.46 -13.17 3.30
N TRP A 30 -16.56 -12.80 2.03
CA TRP A 30 -15.54 -12.00 1.34
C TRP A 30 -15.54 -10.53 1.75
N ALA A 31 -16.70 -9.94 2.08
CA ALA A 31 -16.75 -8.61 2.68
C ALA A 31 -16.06 -8.58 4.06
N ALA A 32 -16.31 -9.58 4.92
CA ALA A 32 -15.63 -9.71 6.20
C ALA A 32 -14.12 -9.97 6.02
N ALA A 33 -13.74 -10.89 5.13
CA ALA A 33 -12.33 -11.16 4.81
C ALA A 33 -11.63 -9.93 4.21
N GLY A 34 -12.32 -9.14 3.38
CA GLY A 34 -11.82 -7.88 2.84
C GLY A 34 -11.68 -6.79 3.90
N LEU A 35 -12.58 -6.73 4.89
CA LEU A 35 -12.47 -5.83 6.03
C LEU A 35 -11.29 -6.22 6.94
N PHE A 36 -11.16 -7.49 7.30
CA PHE A 36 -10.05 -7.99 8.13
C PHE A 36 -8.72 -7.93 7.36
N GLY A 37 -8.71 -8.33 6.10
CA GLY A 37 -7.55 -8.23 5.22
C GLY A 37 -7.14 -6.77 5.01
N GLY A 38 -8.09 -5.86 4.80
CA GLY A 38 -7.85 -4.43 4.72
C GLY A 38 -7.34 -3.82 6.03
N LEU A 39 -7.80 -4.31 7.19
CA LEU A 39 -7.31 -3.85 8.50
C LEU A 39 -5.88 -4.35 8.79
N VAL A 40 -5.57 -5.59 8.43
CA VAL A 40 -4.27 -6.23 8.71
C VAL A 40 -3.22 -5.87 7.66
N LEU A 41 -3.58 -5.95 6.37
CA LEU A 41 -2.70 -5.63 5.26
C LEU A 41 -2.71 -4.14 4.92
N GLY A 42 -3.72 -3.38 5.33
CA GLY A 42 -3.80 -1.94 5.08
C GLY A 42 -2.59 -1.16 5.58
N PRO A 43 -2.14 -1.35 6.83
CA PRO A 43 -0.91 -0.72 7.33
C PRO A 43 0.34 -1.13 6.54
N LEU A 44 0.43 -2.41 6.13
CA LEU A 44 1.55 -2.91 5.32
C LEU A 44 1.56 -2.29 3.92
N VAL A 45 0.40 -2.23 3.26
CA VAL A 45 0.21 -1.63 1.94
C VAL A 45 0.42 -0.12 2.00
N LEU A 46 -0.05 0.55 3.05
CA LEU A 46 0.16 1.99 3.27
C LEU A 46 1.65 2.30 3.46
N MET A 47 2.36 1.49 4.26
CA MET A 47 3.80 1.65 4.47
C MET A 47 4.58 1.45 3.17
N LEU A 48 4.20 0.45 2.36
CA LEU A 48 4.77 0.24 1.03
C LEU A 48 4.46 1.40 0.08
N LEU A 49 3.23 1.91 0.10
CA LEU A 49 2.81 3.04 -0.72
C LEU A 49 3.61 4.31 -0.36
N LEU A 50 3.76 4.60 0.93
CA LEU A 50 4.56 5.73 1.41
C LEU A 50 6.03 5.60 1.00
N LEU A 51 6.60 4.39 1.07
CA LEU A 51 7.95 4.11 0.60
C LEU A 51 8.07 4.40 -0.91
N VAL A 52 7.12 3.92 -1.72
CA VAL A 52 7.12 4.14 -3.17
C VAL A 52 6.99 5.62 -3.50
N ILE A 53 6.10 6.36 -2.83
CA ILE A 53 5.93 7.80 -3.03
C ILE A 53 7.21 8.55 -2.65
N ALA A 54 7.83 8.22 -1.50
CA ALA A 54 9.09 8.82 -1.10
C ALA A 54 10.18 8.57 -2.15
N MET A 55 10.27 7.33 -2.65
CA MET A 55 11.21 6.96 -3.70
C MET A 55 10.95 7.76 -4.99
N LEU A 56 9.69 7.89 -5.39
CA LEU A 56 9.28 8.66 -6.56
C LEU A 56 9.65 10.14 -6.41
N MET A 57 9.37 10.74 -5.24
CA MET A 57 9.71 12.12 -4.94
C MET A 57 11.21 12.35 -5.00
N THR A 58 12.02 11.45 -4.42
CA THR A 58 13.49 11.54 -4.52
C THR A 58 13.99 11.38 -5.95
N LEU A 59 13.36 10.51 -6.73
CA LEU A 59 13.68 10.29 -8.14
C LEU A 59 13.39 11.54 -8.99
N PHE A 60 12.25 12.19 -8.76
CA PHE A 60 11.87 13.42 -9.47
C PHE A 60 12.69 14.64 -9.04
N THR A 61 13.04 14.75 -7.75
CA THR A 61 13.76 15.94 -7.23
C THR A 61 15.28 15.86 -7.42
N LYS A 62 15.90 14.69 -7.20
CA LYS A 62 17.36 14.51 -7.29
C LYS A 62 17.83 13.83 -8.58
N GLY A 63 16.93 13.17 -9.30
CA GLY A 63 17.24 12.39 -10.50
C GLY A 63 17.81 10.99 -10.19
N PRO A 64 17.66 10.01 -11.12
CA PRO A 64 18.01 8.60 -10.89
C PRO A 64 19.46 8.38 -10.51
N ARG A 65 20.38 9.18 -11.05
CA ARG A 65 21.82 9.04 -10.79
C ARG A 65 22.22 9.43 -9.38
N ALA A 66 21.54 10.40 -8.76
CA ALA A 66 21.83 10.82 -7.39
C ALA A 66 21.30 9.81 -6.38
N MET A 67 20.10 9.28 -6.60
CA MET A 67 19.50 8.25 -5.75
C MET A 67 20.31 6.94 -5.77
N LEU A 68 20.79 6.50 -6.95
CA LEU A 68 21.70 5.36 -7.07
C LEU A 68 23.02 5.58 -6.34
N ARG A 69 23.50 6.83 -6.26
CA ARG A 69 24.76 7.17 -5.57
C ARG A 69 24.60 7.15 -4.04
N GLU A 70 23.44 7.55 -3.51
CA GLU A 70 23.09 7.40 -2.09
C GLU A 70 22.95 5.92 -1.70
N LEU A 71 22.35 5.08 -2.55
CA LEU A 71 22.26 3.63 -2.33
C LEU A 71 23.60 2.90 -2.44
N ARG A 72 24.54 3.42 -3.25
CA ARG A 72 25.88 2.81 -3.42
C ARG A 72 26.82 3.02 -2.24
N GLY A 73 26.44 3.88 -1.28
CA GLY A 73 27.29 4.28 -0.16
C GLY A 73 28.44 5.21 -0.57
N PRO A 74 29.04 5.95 0.39
CA PRO A 74 30.17 6.82 0.10
C PRO A 74 31.36 5.99 -0.42
N PRO A 75 32.16 6.53 -1.36
CA PRO A 75 33.35 5.85 -1.85
C PRO A 75 34.24 5.52 -0.65
N SER A 76 34.59 4.24 -0.52
CA SER A 76 35.53 3.74 0.47
C SER A 76 36.88 4.44 0.28
N THR A 77 37.06 5.57 0.95
CA THR A 77 38.36 6.19 1.15
C THR A 77 39.09 5.35 2.20
N LYS A 78 39.68 4.24 1.76
CA LYS A 78 40.78 3.65 2.51
C LYS A 78 42.03 4.50 2.24
N PRO A 79 42.78 4.88 3.30
CA PRO A 79 44.01 5.65 3.18
C PRO A 79 45.10 4.91 2.41
#